data_AF-A0A6B2FWB3-F1
#
_entry.id   AF-A0A6B2FWB3-F1
#
_cell.length_a   1.000
_cell.length_b   1.000
_cell.length_c   1.000
_cell.angle_alpha   90.00
_cell.angle_beta   90.00
_cell.angle_gamma   90.00
#
_symmetry.space_group_name_H-M   'P 1'
#
loop_
_entity.id
_entity.type
_entity.pdbx_description
1 polymer ?
#
loop_
_entity_poly.entity_id
_entity_poly.type
_entity_poly.pdbx_seq_one_letter_code
_entity_poly.pdbx_strand_id
1 'polypeptide(L)'
;EEKILPVEFKSRIIAIFIYLIDYLMKIGSFPIHWKASSHLESTSVTDEPSRHRFCVVVLNDESHSYPDVISNFTASLSVSDLIAEKHAFMIDKNGFACVFSDQELSNCQIVKDKLDNFTYEPVKSPLKTMVVSAEFMYHMYLSTEIMCFIHDFVCKKAELCDILSHVIFDRTTLFENYVNNEIHLWKEYRYGMIYKVIGSVLYSAHGRLCLTEAYLDNLENIYSNYFKSDHSKTFFIVNLTVQFITCPSLMIRLIEGHFLFRLISWASRKISDLGIRSQTVLSVLFIENTSYSEKLSRIFYTHEAISQCLCNKLDAATLSPAFKSGVLEGVRGFIKFCISVNEVEPIQKNIFDKESDTPYVDVIDFVVQVHRIMIDLAKWVILDKDIANTVISELWEIFVDEFSTRFVIENKTSSEITQAVLTYNNIETGSFSIYNFPVRFFSDIFMELCSNQILEKSLEDKILKNSQLLLYMGLPAIISLSFFINFQADPWRRNSDSLVHIPICYHTWPFAHYLFEQDFNMLQILIAYIDPETFIRFFTLNIYPQQRAETDAIIPFSDLACLAVESNIDNTLLKEVVYEQMLRFIYAALTERHFIGEVASSQYTYTKREMIHGLFPFSQSRKALLKKNVAL
;
A
#
# COMPACT_ATOMS: atom_id res chain seq x y z
N GLU A 1 10.49 -30.21 -34.94
CA GLU A 1 9.72 -31.37 -34.43
C GLU A 1 10.29 -31.80 -33.08
N GLU A 2 9.73 -31.32 -31.97
CA GLU A 2 10.13 -31.83 -30.65
C GLU A 2 9.57 -33.24 -30.49
N LYS A 3 10.47 -34.23 -30.39
CA LYS A 3 10.10 -35.60 -30.05
C LYS A 3 9.49 -35.61 -28.64
N ILE A 4 8.19 -35.88 -28.57
CA ILE A 4 7.41 -36.13 -27.35
C ILE A 4 8.10 -37.25 -26.55
N LEU A 5 8.22 -37.08 -25.23
CA LEU A 5 8.82 -38.08 -24.36
C LEU A 5 8.00 -39.39 -24.37
N PRO A 6 8.65 -40.57 -24.50
CA PRO A 6 7.96 -41.85 -24.41
C PRO A 6 7.21 -41.99 -23.07
N VAL A 7 6.01 -42.58 -23.10
CA VAL A 7 5.12 -42.70 -21.93
C VAL A 7 5.81 -43.36 -20.74
N GLU A 8 6.56 -44.45 -20.97
CA GLU A 8 7.31 -45.14 -19.91
C GLU A 8 8.37 -44.23 -19.25
N PHE A 9 8.98 -43.33 -20.03
CA PHE A 9 9.98 -42.40 -19.53
C PHE A 9 9.32 -41.34 -18.65
N LYS A 10 8.13 -40.84 -19.03
CA LYS A 10 7.33 -39.92 -18.20
C LYS A 10 6.98 -40.53 -16.86
N SER A 11 6.48 -41.78 -16.83
CA SER A 11 6.12 -42.46 -15.58
C SER A 11 7.31 -42.62 -14.64
N ARG A 12 8.51 -42.92 -15.16
CA ARG A 12 9.73 -43.00 -14.35
C ARG A 12 10.15 -41.64 -13.79
N ILE A 13 10.09 -40.58 -14.61
CA ILE A 13 10.39 -39.22 -14.14
C ILE A 13 9.43 -38.80 -13.04
N ILE A 14 8.12 -39.03 -13.23
CA ILE A 14 7.10 -38.73 -12.21
C ILE A 14 7.44 -39.42 -10.89
N ALA A 15 7.77 -40.72 -10.92
CA ALA A 15 8.13 -41.47 -9.72
C ALA A 15 9.39 -40.90 -9.03
N ILE A 16 10.41 -40.53 -9.80
CA ILE A 16 11.63 -39.89 -9.27
C ILE A 16 11.30 -38.54 -8.65
N PHE A 17 10.52 -37.69 -9.32
CA PHE A 17 10.13 -36.39 -8.81
C PHE A 17 9.29 -36.50 -7.54
N ILE A 18 8.32 -37.43 -7.47
CA ILE A 18 7.57 -37.67 -6.23
C ILE A 18 8.53 -37.97 -5.09
N TYR A 19 9.48 -38.88 -5.28
CA TYR A 19 10.46 -39.22 -4.24
C TYR A 19 11.32 -38.02 -3.82
N LEU A 20 11.82 -37.23 -4.77
CA LEU A 20 12.64 -36.05 -4.48
C LEU A 20 11.83 -34.95 -3.79
N ILE A 21 10.60 -34.69 -4.24
CA ILE A 21 9.71 -33.70 -3.65
C ILE A 21 9.27 -34.11 -2.25
N ASP A 22 8.93 -35.38 -2.02
CA ASP A 22 8.62 -35.92 -0.69
C ASP A 22 9.82 -35.78 0.26
N TYR A 23 11.02 -36.04 -0.24
CA TYR A 23 12.24 -35.81 0.53
C TYR A 23 12.40 -34.33 0.90
N LEU A 24 12.23 -33.40 -0.05
CA LEU A 24 12.31 -31.97 0.22
C LEU A 24 11.26 -31.52 1.24
N MET A 25 10.01 -31.96 1.13
CA MET A 25 8.94 -31.65 2.09
C MET A 25 9.26 -32.11 3.51
N LYS A 26 9.83 -33.32 3.67
CA LYS A 26 10.25 -33.83 4.98
C LYS A 26 11.32 -32.94 5.63
N ILE A 27 12.32 -32.53 4.85
CA ILE A 27 13.36 -31.63 5.34
C ILE A 27 12.80 -30.24 5.65
N GLY A 28 11.90 -29.72 4.80
CA GLY A 28 11.25 -28.42 5.01
C GLY A 28 10.30 -28.38 6.21
N SER A 29 9.76 -29.52 6.64
CA SER A 29 8.88 -29.60 7.82
C SER A 29 9.67 -29.80 9.13
N PHE A 30 10.96 -30.13 9.06
CA PHE A 30 11.78 -30.47 10.23
C PHE A 30 11.89 -29.37 11.29
N PRO A 31 12.05 -28.07 10.95
CA PRO A 31 12.17 -27.00 11.97
C PRO A 31 10.96 -26.92 12.92
N ILE A 32 9.78 -27.39 12.49
CA ILE A 32 8.53 -27.37 13.26
C ILE A 32 8.48 -28.56 14.21
N HIS A 33 8.79 -29.76 13.72
CA HIS A 33 8.82 -30.98 14.53
C HIS A 33 9.90 -30.93 15.61
N TRP A 34 11.02 -30.24 15.35
CA TRP A 34 12.07 -30.03 16.35
C TRP A 34 11.61 -29.14 17.53
N LYS A 35 10.85 -28.08 17.27
CA LYS A 35 10.28 -27.25 18.36
C LYS A 35 9.23 -27.97 19.19
N ALA A 36 8.49 -28.90 18.57
CA ALA A 36 7.46 -29.69 19.24
C ALA A 36 8.01 -30.93 19.98
N SER A 37 9.21 -31.39 19.61
CA SER A 37 9.83 -32.60 20.14
C SER A 37 11.14 -32.24 20.82
N SER A 38 11.12 -32.00 22.13
CA SER A 38 12.35 -31.97 22.93
C SER A 38 13.11 -33.30 22.92
N HIS A 39 12.52 -34.35 22.34
CA HIS A 39 13.12 -35.65 22.11
C HIS A 39 12.61 -36.21 20.78
N LEU A 40 13.49 -36.35 19.79
CA LEU A 40 13.27 -37.31 18.71
C LEU A 40 14.26 -38.45 18.93
N GLU A 41 13.75 -39.50 19.55
CA GLU A 41 14.39 -40.81 19.60
C GLU A 41 14.68 -41.27 18.16
N SER A 42 15.94 -41.62 17.96
CA SER A 42 16.50 -42.22 16.76
C SER A 42 15.69 -43.44 16.33
N THR A 43 14.81 -43.29 15.35
CA THR A 43 14.22 -44.44 14.65
C THR A 43 15.14 -44.89 13.54
N SER A 44 16.26 -45.52 13.94
CA SER A 44 16.90 -46.65 13.28
C SER A 44 18.18 -47.02 14.05
N VAL A 45 18.04 -47.93 15.00
CA VAL A 45 19.16 -48.59 15.65
C VAL A 45 19.79 -49.54 14.63
N THR A 46 20.79 -49.06 13.91
CA THR A 46 21.93 -49.88 13.50
C THR A 46 23.12 -49.41 14.32
N ASP A 47 23.54 -50.25 15.26
CA ASP A 47 24.63 -50.02 16.20
C ASP A 47 25.96 -49.66 15.51
N GLU A 48 26.27 -48.36 15.43
CA GLU A 48 27.64 -47.84 15.54
C GLU A 48 27.65 -46.58 16.43
N PRO A 49 28.08 -46.66 17.71
CA PRO A 49 28.02 -45.56 18.67
C PRO A 49 28.97 -44.37 18.38
N SER A 50 29.73 -44.39 17.28
CA SER A 50 30.90 -43.52 17.08
C SER A 50 30.67 -42.28 16.20
N ARG A 51 29.45 -42.05 15.67
CA ARG A 51 29.20 -41.00 14.65
C ARG A 51 28.12 -39.97 14.98
N HIS A 52 27.42 -40.08 16.08
CA HIS A 52 26.38 -39.10 16.44
C HIS A 52 27.05 -37.84 17.00
N ARG A 53 27.07 -36.77 16.20
CA ARG A 53 27.50 -35.43 16.61
C ARG A 53 26.32 -34.47 16.53
N PHE A 54 26.27 -33.54 17.46
CA PHE A 54 25.34 -32.42 17.48
C PHE A 54 26.08 -31.15 17.05
N CYS A 55 25.37 -30.27 16.38
CA CYS A 55 25.86 -29.04 15.80
C CYS A 55 25.00 -27.88 16.32
N VAL A 56 25.64 -26.85 16.86
CA VAL A 56 25.01 -25.56 17.12
C VAL A 56 25.05 -24.75 15.83
N VAL A 57 23.87 -24.46 15.30
CA VAL A 57 23.67 -23.76 14.05
C VAL A 57 23.08 -22.40 14.33
N VAL A 58 23.67 -21.37 13.75
CA VAL A 58 23.14 -20.00 13.75
C VAL A 58 22.53 -19.73 12.38
N LEU A 59 21.30 -19.24 12.37
CA LEU A 59 20.55 -18.88 11.17
C LEU A 59 20.71 -17.38 10.89
N ASN A 60 20.69 -17.01 9.61
CA ASN A 60 20.63 -15.61 9.21
C ASN A 60 19.26 -15.05 9.61
N ASP A 61 19.24 -13.89 10.26
CA ASP A 61 18.02 -13.19 10.66
C ASP A 61 17.83 -11.83 9.96
N GLU A 62 18.78 -11.43 9.10
CA GLU A 62 18.83 -10.14 8.37
C GLU A 62 18.66 -8.88 9.24
N SER A 63 18.70 -9.04 10.56
CA SER A 63 18.47 -7.98 11.55
C SER A 63 19.77 -7.56 12.21
N HIS A 64 20.67 -8.51 12.47
CA HIS A 64 21.98 -8.23 13.04
C HIS A 64 22.97 -7.80 11.97
N SER A 65 23.73 -6.73 12.26
CA SER A 65 24.80 -6.30 11.38
C SER A 65 25.99 -7.27 11.44
N TYR A 66 26.81 -7.28 10.39
CA TYR A 66 28.00 -8.12 10.33
C TYR A 66 28.93 -7.93 11.55
N PRO A 67 29.20 -6.69 12.02
CA PRO A 67 29.96 -6.46 13.25
C PRO A 67 29.27 -6.99 14.53
N ASP A 68 27.94 -6.90 14.63
CA ASP A 68 27.19 -7.43 15.77
C ASP A 68 27.40 -8.94 15.90
N VAL A 69 27.30 -9.66 14.77
CA VAL A 69 27.46 -11.12 14.71
C VAL A 69 28.88 -11.54 15.10
N ILE A 70 29.90 -10.87 14.55
CA ILE A 70 31.32 -11.14 14.87
C ILE A 70 31.56 -10.99 16.36
N SER A 71 31.10 -9.86 16.93
CA SER A 71 31.34 -9.55 18.32
C SER A 71 30.63 -10.51 19.26
N ASN A 72 29.41 -10.94 18.90
CA ASN A 72 28.70 -12.01 19.63
C ASN A 72 29.52 -13.31 19.62
N PHE A 73 30.04 -13.74 18.46
CA PHE A 73 30.84 -14.97 18.39
C PHE A 73 32.15 -14.88 19.18
N THR A 74 32.89 -13.77 19.07
CA THR A 74 34.13 -13.58 19.84
C THR A 74 33.86 -13.65 21.34
N ALA A 75 32.74 -13.09 21.83
CA ALA A 75 32.38 -13.11 23.24
C ALA A 75 31.79 -14.47 23.71
N SER A 76 30.78 -14.98 23.01
CA SER A 76 30.00 -16.17 23.42
C SER A 76 30.73 -17.48 23.17
N LEU A 77 31.50 -17.56 22.07
CA LEU A 77 32.22 -18.77 21.65
C LEU A 77 33.72 -18.71 21.97
N SER A 78 34.25 -17.56 22.38
CA SER A 78 35.68 -17.35 22.67
C SER A 78 36.58 -17.69 21.48
N VAL A 79 36.11 -17.43 20.26
CA VAL A 79 36.87 -17.62 19.01
C VAL A 79 37.59 -16.33 18.59
N SER A 80 38.63 -16.43 17.77
CA SER A 80 39.29 -15.25 17.19
C SER A 80 38.39 -14.54 16.17
N ASP A 81 38.59 -13.23 15.97
CA ASP A 81 37.84 -12.43 14.98
C ASP A 81 37.87 -13.04 13.58
N LEU A 82 38.99 -13.61 13.13
CA LEU A 82 39.09 -14.29 11.82
C LEU A 82 38.10 -15.48 11.68
N ILE A 83 37.90 -16.23 12.76
CA ILE A 83 36.97 -17.39 12.76
C ILE A 83 35.53 -16.87 12.85
N ALA A 84 35.28 -15.86 13.68
CA ALA A 84 33.98 -15.20 13.79
C ALA A 84 33.54 -14.58 12.44
N GLU A 85 34.45 -13.88 11.75
CA GLU A 85 34.25 -13.34 10.40
C GLU A 85 33.92 -14.46 9.41
N LYS A 86 34.63 -15.59 9.45
CA LYS A 86 34.34 -16.73 8.57
C LYS A 86 32.92 -17.28 8.83
N HIS A 87 32.50 -17.38 10.09
CA HIS A 87 31.14 -17.82 10.42
C HIS A 87 30.09 -16.82 9.95
N ALA A 88 30.29 -15.52 10.20
CA ALA A 88 29.41 -14.46 9.73
C ALA A 88 29.27 -14.48 8.20
N PHE A 89 30.38 -14.65 7.47
CA PHE A 89 30.37 -14.81 6.01
C PHE A 89 29.54 -16.02 5.55
N MET A 90 29.69 -17.16 6.20
CA MET A 90 28.90 -18.36 5.86
C MET A 90 27.41 -18.18 6.17
N ILE A 91 27.06 -17.50 7.26
CA ILE A 91 25.66 -17.19 7.61
C ILE A 91 25.04 -16.28 6.57
N ASP A 92 25.75 -15.23 6.14
CA ASP A 92 25.23 -14.35 5.09
C ASP A 92 25.08 -15.09 3.76
N LYS A 93 26.11 -15.84 3.35
CA LYS A 93 26.13 -16.56 2.08
C LYS A 93 25.13 -17.72 2.01
N ASN A 94 25.12 -18.61 3.01
CA ASN A 94 24.35 -19.86 2.98
C ASN A 94 23.04 -19.77 3.77
N GLY A 95 22.81 -18.68 4.51
CA GLY A 95 21.68 -18.53 5.43
C GLY A 95 21.87 -19.20 6.79
N PHE A 96 22.96 -19.96 6.99
CA PHE A 96 23.27 -20.61 8.26
C PHE A 96 24.76 -20.98 8.36
N ALA A 97 25.25 -21.18 9.58
CA ALA A 97 26.56 -21.78 9.85
C ALA A 97 26.51 -22.66 11.09
N CYS A 98 27.22 -23.80 11.03
CA CYS A 98 27.59 -24.54 12.22
C CYS A 98 28.75 -23.80 12.90
N VAL A 99 28.52 -23.31 14.12
CA VAL A 99 29.50 -22.52 14.89
C VAL A 99 30.17 -23.35 15.98
N PHE A 100 29.55 -24.47 16.38
CA PHE A 100 30.09 -25.39 17.37
C PHE A 100 29.54 -26.80 17.11
N SER A 101 30.31 -27.84 17.44
CA SER A 101 29.83 -29.22 17.35
C SER A 101 30.47 -30.10 18.42
N ASP A 102 29.69 -30.99 19.03
CA ASP A 102 30.12 -31.90 20.09
C ASP A 102 29.40 -33.25 19.98
N GLN A 103 29.87 -34.26 20.71
CA GLN A 103 29.18 -35.54 20.81
C GLN A 103 28.06 -35.50 21.85
N GLU A 104 28.19 -34.66 22.88
CA GLU A 104 27.18 -34.50 23.92
C GLU A 104 26.22 -33.35 23.57
N LEU A 105 24.92 -33.66 23.55
CA LEU A 105 23.87 -32.66 23.30
C LEU A 105 23.88 -31.53 24.35
N SER A 106 24.20 -31.85 25.61
CA SER A 106 24.31 -30.88 26.71
C SER A 106 25.34 -29.80 26.43
N ASN A 107 26.50 -30.14 25.86
CA ASN A 107 27.54 -29.16 25.54
C ASN A 107 27.08 -28.21 24.43
N CYS A 108 26.38 -28.74 23.42
CA CYS A 108 25.78 -27.91 22.38
C CYS A 108 24.67 -27.00 22.93
N GLN A 109 23.85 -27.50 23.86
CA GLN A 109 22.81 -26.70 24.50
C GLN A 109 23.40 -25.56 25.33
N ILE A 110 24.48 -25.79 26.09
CA ILE A 110 25.17 -24.75 26.84
C ILE A 110 25.67 -23.63 25.91
N VAL A 111 26.24 -24.00 24.76
CA VAL A 111 26.72 -23.02 23.77
C VAL A 111 25.55 -22.27 23.14
N LYS A 112 24.46 -22.96 22.81
CA LYS A 112 23.22 -22.34 22.33
C LYS A 112 22.68 -21.31 23.33
N ASP A 113 22.62 -21.68 24.61
CA ASP A 113 22.11 -20.80 25.68
C ASP A 113 23.02 -19.58 25.87
N LYS A 114 24.34 -19.71 25.70
CA LYS A 114 25.25 -18.55 25.71
C LYS A 114 24.93 -17.56 24.58
N LEU A 115 24.69 -18.07 23.37
CA LEU A 115 24.35 -17.25 22.21
C LEU A 115 22.96 -16.59 22.37
N ASP A 116 21.99 -17.33 22.91
CA ASP A 116 20.61 -16.84 23.12
C ASP A 116 20.53 -15.78 24.23
N ASN A 117 21.42 -15.83 25.22
CA ASN A 117 21.46 -14.86 26.31
C ASN A 117 22.37 -13.65 26.01
N PHE A 118 23.04 -13.64 24.87
CA PHE A 118 23.92 -12.54 24.48
C PHE A 118 23.12 -11.43 23.80
N THR A 119 22.92 -10.32 24.51
CA THR A 119 22.24 -9.11 24.01
C THR A 119 23.19 -7.92 24.02
N TYR A 120 23.41 -7.31 22.85
CA TYR A 120 24.26 -6.11 22.69
C TYR A 120 23.60 -4.86 23.29
N GLU A 121 22.28 -4.80 23.21
CA GLU A 121 21.43 -3.70 23.63
C GLU A 121 20.12 -4.28 24.19
N PRO A 122 19.45 -3.61 25.14
CA PRO A 122 18.19 -4.10 25.72
C PRO A 122 17.04 -4.25 24.72
N VAL A 123 17.20 -3.81 23.47
CA VAL A 123 16.14 -3.75 22.44
C VAL A 123 16.29 -4.82 21.34
N LYS A 124 17.50 -5.33 21.06
CA LYS A 124 17.71 -6.33 19.99
C LYS A 124 17.43 -7.75 20.51
N SER A 125 16.65 -8.52 19.76
CA SER A 125 16.46 -9.95 20.01
C SER A 125 17.79 -10.70 19.82
N PRO A 126 18.01 -11.84 20.50
CA PRO A 126 19.21 -12.64 20.29
C PRO A 126 19.26 -13.27 18.89
N LEU A 127 20.46 -13.73 18.50
CA LEU A 127 20.66 -14.46 17.25
C LEU A 127 19.77 -15.72 17.18
N LYS A 128 19.20 -16.01 16.02
CA LYS A 128 18.37 -17.21 15.82
C LYS A 128 19.27 -18.46 15.80
N THR A 129 19.25 -19.25 16.88
CA THR A 129 20.09 -20.46 17.02
C THR A 129 19.26 -21.75 17.16
N MET A 130 19.82 -22.86 16.70
CA MET A 130 19.26 -24.21 16.87
C MET A 130 20.36 -25.24 17.09
N VAL A 131 20.03 -26.37 17.73
CA VAL A 131 20.92 -27.53 17.83
C VAL A 131 20.35 -28.64 16.95
N VAL A 132 21.17 -29.24 16.09
CA VAL A 132 20.76 -30.29 15.15
C VAL A 132 21.78 -31.42 15.11
N SER A 133 21.40 -32.59 14.60
CA SER A 133 22.39 -33.65 14.32
C SER A 133 23.25 -33.28 13.10
N ALA A 134 24.49 -33.78 13.08
CA ALA A 134 25.37 -33.65 11.92
C ALA A 134 24.77 -34.31 10.66
N GLU A 135 23.96 -35.34 10.83
CA GLU A 135 23.18 -35.96 9.75
C GLU A 135 22.13 -34.99 9.19
N PHE A 136 21.39 -34.28 10.05
CA PHE A 136 20.43 -33.29 9.58
C PHE A 136 21.13 -32.15 8.84
N MET A 137 22.30 -31.70 9.31
CA MET A 137 23.12 -30.73 8.58
C MET A 137 23.48 -31.21 7.16
N TYR A 138 23.82 -32.49 7.00
CA TYR A 138 24.04 -33.07 5.67
C TYR A 138 22.77 -32.97 4.81
N HIS A 139 21.60 -33.29 5.37
CA HIS A 139 20.33 -33.17 4.65
C HIS A 139 19.96 -31.73 4.30
N MET A 140 20.32 -30.74 5.13
CA MET A 140 20.17 -29.32 4.80
C MET A 140 20.94 -28.96 3.53
N TYR A 141 22.22 -29.34 3.44
CA TYR A 141 23.03 -29.12 2.22
C TYR A 141 22.52 -29.92 1.03
N LEU A 142 22.22 -31.21 1.22
CA LEU A 142 21.74 -32.07 0.14
C LEU A 142 20.41 -31.58 -0.45
N SER A 143 19.53 -31.00 0.37
CA SER A 143 18.26 -30.44 -0.13
C SER A 143 18.48 -29.34 -1.17
N THR A 144 19.47 -28.47 -0.97
CA THR A 144 19.84 -27.43 -1.93
C THR A 144 20.36 -28.02 -3.23
N GLU A 145 21.23 -29.04 -3.16
CA GLU A 145 21.76 -29.72 -4.35
C GLU A 145 20.66 -30.44 -5.13
N ILE A 146 19.70 -31.08 -4.44
CA ILE A 146 18.53 -31.70 -5.08
C ILE A 146 17.69 -30.65 -5.82
N MET A 147 17.44 -29.49 -5.21
CA MET A 147 16.70 -28.41 -5.87
C MET A 147 17.44 -27.89 -7.11
N CYS A 148 18.77 -27.79 -7.08
CA CYS A 148 19.59 -27.47 -8.26
C CYS A 148 19.43 -28.53 -9.34
N PHE A 149 19.56 -29.80 -8.99
CA PHE A 149 19.42 -30.90 -9.93
C PHE A 149 18.03 -30.91 -10.59
N ILE A 150 16.96 -30.69 -9.82
CA ILE A 150 15.59 -30.61 -10.35
C ILE A 150 15.52 -29.49 -11.40
N HIS A 151 15.97 -28.28 -11.06
CA HIS A 151 15.95 -27.12 -11.96
C HIS A 151 16.73 -27.39 -13.25
N ASP A 152 17.99 -27.81 -13.13
CA ASP A 152 18.88 -28.08 -14.27
C ASP A 152 18.32 -29.19 -15.16
N PHE A 153 17.59 -30.14 -14.58
CA PHE A 153 16.95 -31.21 -15.33
C PHE A 153 15.69 -30.75 -16.07
N VAL A 154 14.78 -30.03 -15.41
CA VAL A 154 13.52 -29.58 -16.03
C VAL A 154 13.73 -28.49 -17.08
N CYS A 155 14.72 -27.62 -16.91
CA CYS A 155 15.07 -26.57 -17.87
C CYS A 155 15.54 -27.11 -19.24
N LYS A 156 15.75 -28.43 -19.38
CA LYS A 156 16.13 -29.05 -20.66
C LYS A 156 14.98 -29.16 -21.67
N LYS A 157 13.73 -29.26 -21.20
CA LYS A 157 12.53 -29.41 -22.05
C LYS A 157 11.27 -28.90 -21.34
N ALA A 158 10.42 -28.16 -22.04
CA ALA A 158 9.15 -27.66 -21.49
C ALA A 158 8.24 -28.77 -20.93
N GLU A 159 8.20 -29.93 -21.59
CA GLU A 159 7.42 -31.09 -21.14
C GLU A 159 7.87 -31.62 -19.75
N LEU A 160 9.12 -31.42 -19.36
CA LEU A 160 9.60 -31.77 -18.01
C LEU A 160 9.08 -30.80 -16.94
N CYS A 161 8.90 -29.52 -17.29
CA CYS A 161 8.26 -28.53 -16.43
C CYS A 161 6.77 -28.86 -16.23
N ASP A 162 6.07 -29.34 -17.25
CA ASP A 162 4.69 -29.82 -17.11
C ASP A 162 4.61 -31.02 -16.16
N ILE A 163 5.54 -31.98 -16.29
CA ILE A 163 5.63 -33.13 -15.38
C ILE A 163 5.91 -32.67 -13.94
N LEU A 164 6.84 -31.74 -13.73
CA LEU A 164 7.12 -31.18 -12.41
C LEU A 164 5.89 -30.49 -11.83
N SER A 165 5.17 -29.70 -12.64
CA SER A 165 3.95 -29.01 -12.23
C SER A 165 2.87 -30.00 -11.77
N HIS A 166 2.63 -31.05 -12.55
CA HIS A 166 1.72 -32.13 -12.17
C HIS A 166 2.12 -32.79 -10.85
N VAL A 167 3.42 -33.00 -10.61
CA VAL A 167 3.90 -33.57 -9.34
C VAL A 167 3.67 -32.60 -8.17
N ILE A 168 4.00 -31.33 -8.33
CA ILE A 168 3.92 -30.31 -7.28
C ILE A 168 2.46 -30.04 -6.86
N PHE A 169 1.55 -29.94 -7.83
CA PHE A 169 0.19 -29.47 -7.57
C PHE A 169 -0.85 -30.60 -7.51
N ASP A 170 -0.69 -31.69 -8.28
CA ASP A 170 -1.73 -32.74 -8.36
C ASP A 170 -1.36 -34.02 -7.58
N ARG A 171 -0.06 -34.27 -7.35
CA ARG A 171 0.42 -35.54 -6.75
C ARG A 171 1.00 -35.38 -5.36
N THR A 172 1.33 -34.16 -4.96
CA THR A 172 1.93 -33.84 -3.66
C THR A 172 1.29 -32.57 -3.11
N THR A 173 1.58 -32.26 -1.84
CA THR A 173 1.15 -31.02 -1.18
C THR A 173 2.31 -30.04 -1.04
N LEU A 174 3.30 -30.08 -1.95
CA LEU A 174 4.54 -29.31 -1.80
C LEU A 174 4.27 -27.82 -1.63
N PHE A 175 3.42 -27.27 -2.48
CA PHE A 175 3.15 -25.83 -2.47
C PHE A 175 2.55 -25.37 -1.15
N GLU A 176 1.48 -26.03 -0.70
CA GLU A 176 0.81 -25.72 0.58
C GLU A 176 1.74 -25.94 1.78
N ASN A 177 2.48 -27.05 1.81
CA ASN A 177 3.43 -27.35 2.87
C ASN A 177 4.53 -26.29 2.92
N TYR A 178 5.09 -25.91 1.77
CA TYR A 178 6.11 -24.87 1.70
C TYR A 178 5.57 -23.53 2.17
N VAL A 179 4.42 -23.07 1.65
CA VAL A 179 3.82 -21.80 2.07
C VAL A 179 3.61 -21.77 3.58
N ASN A 180 3.05 -22.83 4.17
CA ASN A 180 2.80 -22.89 5.61
C ASN A 180 4.08 -22.88 6.46
N ASN A 181 5.19 -23.38 5.92
CA ASN A 181 6.44 -23.55 6.65
C ASN A 181 7.50 -22.49 6.31
N GLU A 182 7.26 -21.65 5.30
CA GLU A 182 8.24 -20.74 4.68
C GLU A 182 9.03 -19.92 5.71
N ILE A 183 8.33 -19.31 6.69
CA ILE A 183 8.93 -18.45 7.72
C ILE A 183 9.95 -19.17 8.63
N HIS A 184 9.92 -20.50 8.69
CA HIS A 184 10.82 -21.32 9.52
C HIS A 184 12.03 -21.87 8.76
N LEU A 185 12.12 -21.60 7.46
CA LEU A 185 13.16 -22.15 6.59
C LEU A 185 14.35 -21.19 6.46
N TRP A 186 15.55 -21.75 6.32
CA TRP A 186 16.76 -20.94 6.12
C TRP A 186 16.81 -20.37 4.70
N LYS A 187 17.60 -19.29 4.55
CA LYS A 187 17.71 -18.46 3.33
C LYS A 187 17.86 -19.27 2.04
N GLU A 188 18.85 -20.18 1.99
CA GLU A 188 19.13 -20.96 0.78
C GLU A 188 18.05 -21.97 0.43
N TYR A 189 17.36 -22.55 1.42
CA TYR A 189 16.24 -23.44 1.14
C TYR A 189 15.08 -22.66 0.52
N ARG A 190 14.73 -21.51 1.09
CA ARG A 190 13.70 -20.62 0.52
C ARG A 190 14.07 -20.21 -0.90
N TYR A 191 15.31 -19.77 -1.12
CA TYR A 191 15.80 -19.42 -2.44
C TYR A 191 15.70 -20.59 -3.43
N GLY A 192 16.18 -21.77 -3.05
CA GLY A 192 16.07 -22.97 -3.88
C GLY A 192 14.62 -23.33 -4.21
N MET A 193 13.73 -23.31 -3.21
CA MET A 193 12.34 -23.67 -3.44
C MET A 193 11.63 -22.66 -4.36
N ILE A 194 11.82 -21.37 -4.12
CA ILE A 194 11.21 -20.29 -4.89
C ILE A 194 11.71 -20.28 -6.33
N TYR A 195 13.03 -20.29 -6.55
CA TYR A 195 13.59 -20.05 -7.89
C TYR A 195 13.92 -21.31 -8.67
N LYS A 196 14.21 -22.43 -7.99
CA LYS A 196 14.66 -23.68 -8.65
C LYS A 196 13.54 -24.70 -8.76
N VAL A 197 12.64 -24.79 -7.78
CA VAL A 197 11.54 -25.76 -7.80
C VAL A 197 10.24 -25.12 -8.29
N ILE A 198 9.65 -24.23 -7.50
CA ILE A 198 8.37 -23.56 -7.82
C ILE A 198 8.56 -22.66 -9.03
N GLY A 199 9.62 -21.85 -9.08
CA GLY A 199 9.89 -20.96 -10.20
C GLY A 199 10.02 -21.68 -11.55
N SER A 200 10.48 -22.93 -11.55
CA SER A 200 10.60 -23.73 -12.77
C SER A 200 9.25 -24.07 -13.43
N VAL A 201 8.14 -24.03 -12.68
CA VAL A 201 6.80 -24.27 -13.23
C VAL A 201 6.36 -23.14 -14.17
N LEU A 202 6.94 -21.93 -14.00
CA LEU A 202 6.63 -20.74 -14.81
C LEU A 202 7.05 -20.89 -16.28
N TYR A 203 7.96 -21.81 -16.59
CA TYR A 203 8.39 -22.11 -17.96
C TYR A 203 7.34 -22.88 -18.77
N SER A 204 6.27 -23.37 -18.14
CA SER A 204 5.18 -24.09 -18.80
C SER A 204 3.84 -23.37 -18.67
N ALA A 205 2.98 -23.46 -19.69
CA ALA A 205 1.66 -22.83 -19.65
C ALA A 205 0.74 -23.48 -18.59
N HIS A 206 0.78 -24.81 -18.48
CA HIS A 206 0.02 -25.55 -17.48
C HIS A 206 0.50 -25.22 -16.06
N GLY A 207 1.81 -25.25 -15.82
CA GLY A 207 2.39 -24.91 -14.52
C GLY A 207 2.10 -23.48 -14.07
N ARG A 208 2.11 -22.51 -14.98
CA ARG A 208 1.68 -21.13 -14.67
C ARG A 208 0.23 -21.05 -14.18
N LEU A 209 -0.68 -21.81 -14.79
CA LEU A 209 -2.07 -21.85 -14.37
C LEU A 209 -2.23 -22.52 -13.00
N CYS A 210 -1.64 -23.70 -12.79
CA CYS A 210 -1.66 -24.41 -11.51
C CYS A 210 -1.07 -23.57 -10.38
N LEU A 211 0.05 -22.88 -10.62
CA LEU A 211 0.64 -21.97 -9.66
C LEU A 211 -0.30 -20.81 -9.34
N THR A 212 -0.96 -20.22 -10.35
CA THR A 212 -1.91 -19.11 -10.14
C THR A 212 -3.07 -19.55 -9.25
N GLU A 213 -3.61 -20.74 -9.46
CA GLU A 213 -4.70 -21.30 -8.65
C GLU A 213 -4.25 -21.61 -7.22
N ALA A 214 -3.14 -22.33 -7.06
CA ALA A 214 -2.59 -22.62 -5.74
C ALA A 214 -2.22 -21.35 -4.96
N TYR A 215 -1.70 -20.33 -5.65
CA TYR A 215 -1.38 -19.02 -5.08
C TYR A 215 -2.63 -18.31 -4.58
N LEU A 216 -3.74 -18.34 -5.35
CA LEU A 216 -5.03 -17.84 -4.88
C LEU A 216 -5.47 -18.60 -3.63
N ASP A 217 -5.45 -19.92 -3.63
CA ASP A 217 -5.96 -20.69 -2.49
C ASP A 217 -5.18 -20.40 -1.20
N ASN A 218 -3.90 -20.07 -1.31
CA ASN A 218 -3.00 -19.81 -0.18
C ASN A 218 -2.69 -18.32 0.07
N LEU A 219 -3.39 -17.39 -0.60
CA LEU A 219 -3.06 -15.97 -0.63
C LEU A 219 -2.86 -15.34 0.76
N GLU A 220 -3.76 -15.61 1.70
CA GLU A 220 -3.68 -15.04 3.05
C GLU A 220 -2.45 -15.53 3.82
N ASN A 221 -2.08 -16.80 3.68
CA ASN A 221 -0.90 -17.37 4.35
C ASN A 221 0.38 -16.79 3.76
N ILE A 222 0.45 -16.65 2.44
CA ILE A 222 1.60 -16.09 1.72
C ILE A 222 1.95 -14.69 2.25
N TYR A 223 0.98 -13.77 2.27
CA TYR A 223 1.22 -12.41 2.74
C TYR A 223 1.37 -12.33 4.27
N SER A 224 0.67 -13.18 5.03
CA SER A 224 0.82 -13.22 6.50
C SER A 224 2.19 -13.73 6.94
N ASN A 225 2.80 -14.65 6.19
CA ASN A 225 4.14 -15.15 6.48
C ASN A 225 5.20 -14.12 6.17
N TYR A 226 5.06 -13.38 5.06
CA TYR A 226 5.95 -12.26 4.77
C TYR A 226 5.81 -11.12 5.79
N PHE A 227 4.58 -10.78 6.19
CA PHE A 227 4.33 -9.72 7.18
C PHE A 227 4.97 -9.99 8.55
N LYS A 228 5.10 -11.25 8.94
CA LYS A 228 5.73 -11.66 10.21
C LYS A 228 7.25 -11.77 10.12
N SER A 229 7.85 -11.51 8.97
CA SER A 229 9.26 -11.79 8.71
C SER A 229 10.10 -10.53 8.57
N ASP A 230 11.33 -10.61 9.09
CA ASP A 230 12.35 -9.55 8.99
C ASP A 230 13.15 -9.66 7.67
N HIS A 231 13.04 -10.78 6.96
CA HIS A 231 13.84 -11.03 5.76
C HIS A 231 13.39 -10.21 4.54
N SER A 232 14.32 -10.00 3.61
CA SER A 232 14.05 -9.47 2.29
C SER A 232 12.98 -10.29 1.57
N LYS A 233 12.09 -9.58 0.88
CA LYS A 233 11.09 -10.11 -0.07
C LYS A 233 11.68 -11.14 -1.02
N THR A 234 12.94 -10.99 -1.45
CA THR A 234 13.63 -11.91 -2.37
C THR A 234 13.61 -13.37 -1.89
N PHE A 235 13.50 -13.61 -0.59
CA PHE A 235 13.44 -14.94 0.02
C PHE A 235 12.02 -15.37 0.42
N PHE A 236 10.98 -14.75 -0.14
CA PHE A 236 9.59 -15.13 0.06
C PHE A 236 8.88 -15.38 -1.26
N ILE A 237 7.96 -16.34 -1.26
CA ILE A 237 7.17 -16.74 -2.43
C ILE A 237 6.38 -15.59 -3.02
N VAL A 238 6.05 -14.62 -2.17
CA VAL A 238 5.39 -13.37 -2.53
C VAL A 238 6.16 -12.65 -3.66
N ASN A 239 7.49 -12.80 -3.75
CA ASN A 239 8.32 -12.21 -4.82
C ASN A 239 8.03 -12.79 -6.21
N LEU A 240 7.47 -14.00 -6.31
CA LEU A 240 7.08 -14.58 -7.60
C LEU A 240 5.86 -13.87 -8.21
N THR A 241 5.09 -13.11 -7.44
CA THR A 241 3.86 -12.45 -7.91
C THR A 241 4.08 -11.70 -9.23
N VAL A 242 5.12 -10.88 -9.30
CA VAL A 242 5.43 -10.05 -10.47
C VAL A 242 5.75 -10.87 -11.73
N GLN A 243 6.17 -12.13 -11.58
CA GLN A 243 6.59 -13.00 -12.69
C GLN A 243 5.41 -13.58 -13.46
N PHE A 244 4.24 -13.72 -12.85
CA PHE A 244 3.06 -14.30 -13.52
C PHE A 244 1.86 -13.35 -13.57
N ILE A 245 1.75 -12.36 -12.68
CA ILE A 245 0.64 -11.39 -12.67
C ILE A 245 0.65 -10.45 -13.89
N THR A 246 1.80 -10.31 -14.55
CA THR A 246 1.97 -9.52 -15.78
C THR A 246 1.51 -10.27 -17.03
N CYS A 247 1.15 -11.55 -16.92
CA CYS A 247 0.56 -12.31 -18.02
C CYS A 247 -0.96 -12.08 -18.06
N PRO A 248 -1.53 -11.48 -19.13
CA PRO A 248 -2.95 -11.10 -19.16
C PRO A 248 -3.92 -12.24 -18.87
N SER A 249 -3.66 -13.45 -19.38
CA SER A 249 -4.53 -14.60 -19.15
C SER A 249 -4.55 -15.06 -17.69
N LEU A 250 -3.42 -14.97 -16.99
CA LEU A 250 -3.32 -15.35 -15.57
C LEU A 250 -3.86 -14.25 -14.67
N MET A 251 -3.61 -12.99 -15.04
CA MET A 251 -4.23 -11.84 -14.40
C MET A 251 -5.75 -11.95 -14.42
N ILE A 252 -6.36 -12.25 -15.58
CA ILE A 252 -7.81 -12.47 -15.69
C ILE A 252 -8.26 -13.55 -14.70
N ARG A 253 -7.55 -14.69 -14.64
CA ARG A 253 -7.84 -15.77 -13.69
C ARG A 253 -7.75 -15.32 -12.23
N LEU A 254 -6.77 -14.48 -11.87
CA LEU A 254 -6.62 -13.89 -10.54
C LEU A 254 -7.82 -13.02 -10.17
N ILE A 255 -8.24 -12.14 -11.09
CA ILE A 255 -9.38 -11.26 -10.88
C ILE A 255 -10.68 -12.05 -10.73
N GLU A 256 -10.91 -13.05 -11.59
CA GLU A 256 -12.03 -13.99 -11.46
C GLU A 256 -12.00 -14.75 -10.12
N GLY A 257 -10.82 -14.98 -9.55
CA GLY A 257 -10.60 -15.55 -8.22
C GLY A 257 -10.66 -14.53 -7.06
N HIS A 258 -11.19 -13.33 -7.30
CA HIS A 258 -11.36 -12.26 -6.31
C HIS A 258 -10.05 -11.77 -5.66
N PHE A 259 -8.93 -11.84 -6.39
CA PHE A 259 -7.60 -11.45 -5.90
C PHE A 259 -7.56 -10.03 -5.30
N LEU A 260 -8.11 -9.04 -6.00
CA LEU A 260 -8.13 -7.64 -5.53
C LEU A 260 -8.83 -7.51 -4.17
N PHE A 261 -10.04 -8.05 -4.06
CA PHE A 261 -10.82 -8.01 -2.82
C PHE A 261 -10.07 -8.67 -1.66
N ARG A 262 -9.46 -9.84 -1.90
CA ARG A 262 -8.77 -10.59 -0.85
C ARG A 262 -7.51 -9.88 -0.36
N LEU A 263 -6.70 -9.30 -1.26
CA LEU A 263 -5.53 -8.52 -0.87
C LEU A 263 -5.89 -7.24 -0.15
N ILE A 264 -6.85 -6.47 -0.67
CA ILE A 264 -7.28 -5.22 -0.05
C ILE A 264 -7.88 -5.49 1.33
N SER A 265 -8.69 -6.54 1.47
CA SER A 265 -9.27 -6.95 2.75
C SER A 265 -8.21 -7.43 3.75
N TRP A 266 -7.19 -8.15 3.29
CA TRP A 266 -6.06 -8.54 4.13
C TRP A 266 -5.26 -7.32 4.59
N ALA A 267 -4.92 -6.41 3.67
CA ALA A 267 -4.17 -5.20 3.98
C ALA A 267 -4.95 -4.29 4.95
N SER A 268 -6.25 -4.08 4.70
CA SER A 268 -7.14 -3.31 5.57
C SER A 268 -7.20 -3.90 7.00
N ARG A 269 -7.30 -5.23 7.14
CA ARG A 269 -7.22 -5.88 8.46
C ARG A 269 -5.87 -5.63 9.14
N LYS A 270 -4.75 -5.76 8.43
CA LYS A 270 -3.42 -5.55 9.00
C LYS A 270 -3.17 -4.08 9.39
N ILE A 271 -3.65 -3.13 8.60
CA ILE A 271 -3.62 -1.70 8.93
C ILE A 271 -4.46 -1.42 10.19
N SER A 272 -5.65 -2.04 10.30
CA SER A 272 -6.46 -1.95 11.51
C SER A 272 -5.83 -2.61 12.73
N ASP A 273 -5.11 -3.74 12.56
CA ASP A 273 -4.35 -4.41 13.63
C ASP A 273 -3.23 -3.50 14.18
N LEU A 274 -2.70 -2.60 13.35
CA LEU A 274 -1.75 -1.54 13.75
C LEU A 274 -2.43 -0.32 14.38
N GLY A 275 -3.75 -0.33 14.57
CA GLY A 275 -4.49 0.79 15.17
C GLY A 275 -4.71 1.99 14.24
N ILE A 276 -4.44 1.85 12.95
CA ILE A 276 -4.66 2.90 11.95
C ILE A 276 -6.13 2.87 11.50
N ARG A 277 -6.85 3.96 11.80
CA ARG A 277 -8.27 4.16 11.49
C ARG A 277 -8.57 5.66 11.40
N SER A 278 -9.83 6.00 11.11
CA SER A 278 -10.30 7.39 11.16
C SER A 278 -9.98 8.03 12.50
N GLN A 279 -9.55 9.29 12.50
CA GLN A 279 -9.08 10.06 13.66
C GLN A 279 -7.77 9.57 14.29
N THR A 280 -7.08 8.57 13.72
CA THR A 280 -5.72 8.22 14.16
C THR A 280 -4.73 9.32 13.75
N VAL A 281 -3.93 9.80 14.70
CA VAL A 281 -2.78 10.67 14.46
C VAL A 281 -1.57 9.77 14.15
N LEU A 282 -1.27 9.60 12.86
CA LEU A 282 -0.22 8.71 12.36
C LEU A 282 1.16 9.17 12.78
N SER A 283 1.40 10.48 12.73
CA SER A 283 2.67 11.07 13.16
C SER A 283 3.05 10.64 14.59
N VAL A 284 2.11 10.70 15.52
CA VAL A 284 2.27 10.23 16.91
C VAL A 284 2.45 8.71 16.96
N LEU A 285 1.62 7.96 16.21
CA LEU A 285 1.68 6.50 16.19
C LEU A 285 3.06 5.97 15.79
N PHE A 286 3.69 6.60 14.79
CA PHE A 286 5.01 6.22 14.29
C PHE A 286 6.14 6.63 15.24
N ILE A 287 6.00 7.74 15.97
CA ILE A 287 6.95 8.11 17.04
C ILE A 287 6.91 7.08 18.17
N GLU A 288 5.71 6.67 18.60
CA GLU A 288 5.53 5.73 19.70
C GLU A 288 5.97 4.31 19.33
N ASN A 289 5.92 3.95 18.04
CA ASN A 289 6.17 2.58 17.58
C ASN A 289 7.05 2.56 16.31
N THR A 290 8.37 2.66 16.49
CA THR A 290 9.33 2.65 15.37
C THR A 290 9.24 1.42 14.46
N SER A 291 8.78 0.26 14.98
CA SER A 291 8.55 -0.95 14.17
C SER A 291 7.37 -0.88 13.20
N TYR A 292 6.49 0.13 13.33
CA TYR A 292 5.28 0.21 12.51
C TYR A 292 5.59 0.65 11.08
N SER A 293 6.61 1.50 10.86
CA SER A 293 7.06 1.88 9.52
C SER A 293 7.49 0.64 8.72
N GLU A 294 8.27 -0.25 9.33
CA GLU A 294 8.67 -1.51 8.68
C GLU A 294 7.45 -2.40 8.39
N LYS A 295 6.55 -2.60 9.37
CA LYS A 295 5.34 -3.41 9.18
C LYS A 295 4.43 -2.85 8.09
N LEU A 296 4.28 -1.53 8.01
CA LEU A 296 3.54 -0.86 6.94
C LEU A 296 4.21 -1.07 5.59
N SER A 297 5.53 -0.95 5.51
CA SER A 297 6.29 -1.26 4.28
C SER A 297 6.01 -2.70 3.80
N ARG A 298 5.90 -3.66 4.72
CA ARG A 298 5.49 -5.06 4.38
C ARG A 298 4.06 -5.14 3.85
N ILE A 299 3.12 -4.39 4.43
CA ILE A 299 1.73 -4.31 3.93
C ILE A 299 1.69 -3.67 2.54
N PHE A 300 2.47 -2.61 2.30
CA PHE A 300 2.57 -1.94 1.00
C PHE A 300 3.18 -2.83 -0.10
N TYR A 301 3.69 -4.01 0.23
CA TYR A 301 3.98 -4.98 -0.83
C TYR A 301 2.71 -5.50 -1.54
N THR A 302 1.57 -5.57 -0.85
CA THR A 302 0.28 -5.85 -1.50
C THR A 302 -0.06 -4.79 -2.54
N HIS A 303 0.31 -3.54 -2.30
CA HIS A 303 0.16 -2.46 -3.26
C HIS A 303 0.95 -2.73 -4.54
N GLU A 304 2.23 -3.14 -4.45
CA GLU A 304 3.02 -3.50 -5.64
C GLU A 304 2.32 -4.60 -6.46
N ALA A 305 1.81 -5.64 -5.81
CA ALA A 305 1.06 -6.70 -6.49
C ALA A 305 -0.24 -6.19 -7.15
N ILE A 306 -1.01 -5.35 -6.44
CA ILE A 306 -2.23 -4.74 -6.96
C ILE A 306 -1.91 -3.84 -8.17
N SER A 307 -0.97 -2.91 -8.05
CA SER A 307 -0.58 -2.03 -9.17
C SER A 307 -0.08 -2.82 -10.38
N GLN A 308 0.75 -3.86 -10.19
CA GLN A 308 1.20 -4.70 -11.31
C GLN A 308 0.05 -5.45 -11.99
N CYS A 309 -0.96 -5.85 -11.21
CA CYS A 309 -2.21 -6.40 -11.75
C CYS A 309 -2.91 -5.36 -12.64
N LEU A 310 -3.07 -4.14 -12.12
CA LEU A 310 -3.82 -3.05 -12.72
C LEU A 310 -3.12 -2.40 -13.93
N CYS A 311 -1.79 -2.49 -14.05
CA CYS A 311 -1.04 -1.95 -15.19
C CYS A 311 -1.31 -2.67 -16.53
N ASN A 312 -1.94 -3.86 -16.52
CA ASN A 312 -2.23 -4.58 -17.75
C ASN A 312 -3.30 -3.85 -18.58
N LYS A 313 -2.99 -3.57 -19.85
CA LYS A 313 -3.97 -3.01 -20.79
C LYS A 313 -5.02 -4.08 -21.14
N LEU A 314 -6.29 -3.76 -20.89
CA LEU A 314 -7.42 -4.62 -21.19
C LEU A 314 -8.27 -4.01 -22.30
N ASP A 315 -8.71 -4.84 -23.23
CA ASP A 315 -9.72 -4.46 -24.21
C ASP A 315 -11.10 -4.76 -23.63
N ALA A 316 -12.02 -3.78 -23.60
CA ALA A 316 -13.36 -3.92 -23.02
C ALA A 316 -14.16 -5.14 -23.55
N ALA A 317 -13.87 -5.60 -24.77
CA ALA A 317 -14.48 -6.79 -25.38
C ALA A 317 -14.08 -8.13 -24.70
N THR A 318 -13.07 -8.12 -23.81
CA THR A 318 -12.49 -9.32 -23.18
C THR A 318 -12.99 -9.58 -21.75
N LEU A 319 -13.90 -8.74 -21.23
CA LEU A 319 -14.33 -8.78 -19.83
C LEU A 319 -15.45 -9.80 -19.58
N SER A 320 -15.11 -10.96 -19.02
CA SER A 320 -16.08 -11.98 -18.60
C SER A 320 -16.96 -11.48 -17.43
N PRO A 321 -18.17 -12.03 -17.22
CA PRO A 321 -18.98 -11.69 -16.04
C PRO A 321 -18.27 -11.97 -14.70
N ALA A 322 -17.49 -13.04 -14.64
CA ALA A 322 -16.68 -13.38 -13.46
C ALA A 322 -15.58 -12.33 -13.21
N PHE A 323 -14.92 -11.86 -14.27
CA PHE A 323 -13.94 -10.79 -14.18
C PHE A 323 -14.58 -9.50 -13.66
N LYS A 324 -15.71 -9.08 -14.24
CA LYS A 324 -16.45 -7.88 -13.79
C LYS A 324 -16.83 -7.98 -12.31
N SER A 325 -17.29 -9.15 -11.86
CA SER A 325 -17.60 -9.41 -10.45
C SER A 325 -16.37 -9.25 -9.56
N GLY A 326 -15.22 -9.81 -9.98
CA GLY A 326 -13.96 -9.71 -9.24
C GLY A 326 -13.44 -8.28 -9.10
N VAL A 327 -13.55 -7.46 -10.15
CA VAL A 327 -13.22 -6.03 -10.10
C VAL A 327 -14.16 -5.30 -9.14
N LEU A 328 -15.47 -5.47 -9.30
CA LEU A 328 -16.47 -4.78 -8.50
C LEU A 328 -16.33 -5.09 -7.00
N GLU A 329 -16.09 -6.35 -6.63
CA GLU A 329 -15.81 -6.71 -5.23
C GLU A 329 -14.50 -6.12 -4.71
N GLY A 330 -13.45 -6.10 -5.54
CA GLY A 330 -12.20 -5.41 -5.22
C GLY A 330 -12.41 -3.93 -4.90
N VAL A 331 -13.17 -3.23 -5.74
CA VAL A 331 -13.52 -1.81 -5.57
C VAL A 331 -14.36 -1.60 -4.31
N ARG A 332 -15.36 -2.44 -4.05
CA ARG A 332 -16.15 -2.39 -2.79
C ARG A 332 -15.27 -2.57 -1.56
N GLY A 333 -14.31 -3.50 -1.61
CA GLY A 333 -13.31 -3.68 -0.56
C GLY A 333 -12.46 -2.43 -0.36
N PHE A 334 -12.04 -1.79 -1.46
CA PHE A 334 -11.27 -0.55 -1.43
C PHE A 334 -12.05 0.63 -0.85
N ILE A 335 -13.30 0.82 -1.26
CA ILE A 335 -14.17 1.88 -0.73
C ILE A 335 -14.33 1.74 0.79
N LYS A 336 -14.58 0.52 1.28
CA LYS A 336 -14.65 0.24 2.73
C LYS A 336 -13.34 0.60 3.45
N PHE A 337 -12.21 0.26 2.84
CA PHE A 337 -10.90 0.65 3.37
C PHE A 337 -10.73 2.17 3.41
N CYS A 338 -11.01 2.89 2.32
CA CYS A 338 -10.95 4.36 2.27
C CYS A 338 -11.81 5.03 3.33
N ILE A 339 -13.04 4.54 3.55
CA ILE A 339 -13.93 5.04 4.61
C ILE A 339 -13.30 4.82 6.00
N SER A 340 -12.69 3.65 6.23
CA SER A 340 -12.08 3.32 7.52
C SER A 340 -10.89 4.22 7.89
N VAL A 341 -10.27 4.90 6.91
CA VAL A 341 -9.11 5.80 7.10
C VAL A 341 -9.35 7.22 6.59
N ASN A 342 -10.62 7.62 6.37
CA ASN A 342 -10.95 8.88 5.71
C ASN A 342 -10.42 10.13 6.45
N GLU A 343 -10.51 10.14 7.78
CA GLU A 343 -10.08 11.27 8.61
C GLU A 343 -8.80 10.94 9.40
N VAL A 344 -7.88 10.23 8.76
CA VAL A 344 -6.55 9.97 9.33
C VAL A 344 -5.69 11.25 9.30
N GLU A 345 -4.78 11.38 10.27
CA GLU A 345 -3.98 12.59 10.53
C GLU A 345 -4.85 13.87 10.64
N PRO A 346 -5.74 13.95 11.65
CA PRO A 346 -6.56 15.13 11.86
C PRO A 346 -5.69 16.37 12.16
N ILE A 347 -5.98 17.45 11.45
CA ILE A 347 -5.35 18.77 11.58
C ILE A 347 -6.30 19.68 12.35
N GLN A 348 -5.78 20.41 13.34
CA GLN A 348 -6.55 21.39 14.11
C GLN A 348 -5.69 22.61 14.47
N LYS A 349 -6.31 23.80 14.44
CA LYS A 349 -5.65 25.07 14.74
C LYS A 349 -5.25 25.17 16.22
N ASN A 350 -4.11 25.80 16.52
CA ASN A 350 -3.60 26.06 17.88
C ASN A 350 -3.28 24.81 18.73
N ILE A 351 -3.19 23.62 18.11
CA ILE A 351 -2.54 22.47 18.74
C ILE A 351 -1.04 22.61 18.47
N PHE A 352 -0.32 23.13 19.46
CA PHE A 352 1.14 23.22 19.41
C PHE A 352 1.73 21.83 19.64
N ASP A 353 2.10 21.15 18.55
CA ASP A 353 3.06 20.05 18.68
C ASP A 353 4.44 20.62 19.01
N LYS A 354 5.10 20.02 20.00
CA LYS A 354 6.48 20.39 20.36
C LYS A 354 7.37 20.21 19.13
N GLU A 355 8.21 21.22 18.85
CA GLU A 355 9.35 21.11 17.93
C GLU A 355 10.09 19.77 18.17
N SER A 356 9.91 18.80 17.28
CA SER A 356 10.68 17.56 17.25
C SER A 356 10.35 16.76 15.99
N ASP A 357 11.36 16.01 15.54
CA ASP A 357 11.44 15.05 14.42
C ASP A 357 10.15 14.25 14.12
N THR A 358 9.12 14.92 13.62
CA THR A 358 7.84 14.29 13.32
C THR A 358 8.01 13.49 12.03
N PRO A 359 7.71 12.17 12.02
CA PRO A 359 7.95 11.29 10.87
C PRO A 359 6.89 11.48 9.77
N TYR A 360 6.75 12.72 9.27
CA TYR A 360 5.83 13.04 8.18
C TYR A 360 6.16 12.26 6.90
N VAL A 361 7.39 11.78 6.74
CA VAL A 361 7.77 10.91 5.62
C VAL A 361 6.93 9.64 5.60
N ASP A 362 6.74 8.97 6.75
CA ASP A 362 5.94 7.74 6.85
C ASP A 362 4.45 8.02 6.65
N VAL A 363 3.95 9.17 7.15
CA VAL A 363 2.57 9.62 6.93
C VAL A 363 2.32 9.87 5.44
N ILE A 364 3.24 10.56 4.78
CA ILE A 364 3.18 10.84 3.35
C ILE A 364 3.23 9.53 2.56
N ASP A 365 4.16 8.61 2.88
CA ASP A 365 4.25 7.32 2.18
C ASP A 365 2.92 6.55 2.29
N PHE A 366 2.33 6.43 3.49
CA PHE A 366 1.03 5.79 3.67
C PHE A 366 -0.04 6.37 2.74
N VAL A 367 -0.19 7.70 2.73
CA VAL A 367 -1.19 8.40 1.92
C VAL A 367 -0.95 8.17 0.42
N VAL A 368 0.32 8.18 0.01
CA VAL A 368 0.73 8.00 -1.38
C VAL A 368 0.39 6.60 -1.86
N GLN A 369 0.64 5.56 -1.05
CA GLN A 369 0.26 4.20 -1.42
C GLN A 369 -1.26 4.07 -1.60
N VAL A 370 -2.06 4.68 -0.72
CA VAL A 370 -3.53 4.64 -0.87
C VAL A 370 -4.00 5.31 -2.17
N HIS A 371 -3.48 6.51 -2.49
CA HIS A 371 -3.85 7.22 -3.72
C HIS A 371 -3.44 6.49 -4.99
N ARG A 372 -2.30 5.80 -5.00
CA ARG A 372 -1.84 5.04 -6.18
C ARG A 372 -2.78 3.86 -6.50
N ILE A 373 -3.23 3.10 -5.50
CA ILE A 373 -4.27 2.06 -5.70
C ILE A 373 -5.57 2.70 -6.21
N MET A 374 -5.99 3.81 -5.61
CA MET A 374 -7.22 4.50 -5.99
C MET A 374 -7.25 4.82 -7.48
N ILE A 375 -6.14 5.30 -8.03
CA ILE A 375 -6.04 5.72 -9.43
C ILE A 375 -6.03 4.54 -10.39
N ASP A 376 -5.25 3.52 -10.05
CA ASP A 376 -5.19 2.32 -10.86
C ASP A 376 -6.55 1.61 -10.88
N LEU A 377 -7.29 1.62 -9.75
CA LEU A 377 -8.67 1.14 -9.67
C LEU A 377 -9.65 2.02 -10.44
N ALA A 378 -9.55 3.34 -10.34
CA ALA A 378 -10.42 4.28 -11.07
C ALA A 378 -10.33 4.03 -12.58
N LYS A 379 -9.11 3.84 -13.11
CA LYS A 379 -8.87 3.48 -14.52
C LYS A 379 -9.61 2.21 -14.93
N TRP A 380 -9.59 1.18 -14.08
CA TRP A 380 -10.29 -0.08 -14.36
C TRP A 380 -11.80 0.03 -14.27
N VAL A 381 -12.29 0.80 -13.29
CA VAL A 381 -13.73 1.06 -13.14
C VAL A 381 -14.29 1.71 -14.40
N ILE A 382 -13.60 2.71 -14.96
CA ILE A 382 -14.06 3.43 -16.15
C ILE A 382 -13.93 2.64 -17.46
N LEU A 383 -13.27 1.48 -17.48
CA LEU A 383 -13.20 0.61 -18.67
C LEU A 383 -14.57 0.02 -19.04
N ASP A 384 -15.47 -0.11 -18.06
CA ASP A 384 -16.80 -0.68 -18.25
C ASP A 384 -17.86 0.22 -17.64
N LYS A 385 -18.76 0.72 -18.50
CA LYS A 385 -19.82 1.67 -18.09
C LYS A 385 -20.74 1.10 -17.00
N ASP A 386 -20.99 -0.21 -16.98
CA ASP A 386 -21.95 -0.81 -16.05
C ASP A 386 -21.29 -0.90 -14.66
N ILE A 387 -20.00 -1.25 -14.60
CA ILE A 387 -19.20 -1.19 -13.38
C ILE A 387 -19.13 0.25 -12.86
N ALA A 388 -18.79 1.21 -13.71
CA ALA A 388 -18.63 2.61 -13.29
C ALA A 388 -19.93 3.22 -12.74
N ASN A 389 -21.07 3.01 -13.41
CA ASN A 389 -22.37 3.46 -12.90
C ASN A 389 -22.75 2.76 -11.59
N THR A 390 -22.44 1.46 -11.45
CA THR A 390 -22.66 0.72 -10.19
C THR A 390 -21.84 1.33 -9.05
N VAL A 391 -20.55 1.59 -9.29
CA VAL A 391 -19.64 2.18 -8.28
C VAL A 391 -20.09 3.58 -7.86
N ILE A 392 -20.46 4.45 -8.81
CA ILE A 392 -20.99 5.78 -8.48
C ILE A 392 -22.29 5.69 -7.70
N SER A 393 -23.20 4.78 -8.08
CA SER A 393 -24.44 4.58 -7.33
C SER A 393 -24.16 4.12 -5.90
N GLU A 394 -23.23 3.19 -5.69
CA GLU A 394 -22.88 2.69 -4.34
C GLU A 394 -22.20 3.77 -3.48
N LEU A 395 -21.26 4.53 -4.06
CA LEU A 395 -20.65 5.67 -3.38
C LEU A 395 -21.69 6.72 -3.01
N TRP A 396 -22.62 7.02 -3.92
CA TRP A 396 -23.71 7.96 -3.66
C TRP A 396 -24.57 7.52 -2.47
N GLU A 397 -24.99 6.25 -2.41
CA GLU A 397 -25.76 5.75 -1.26
C GLU A 397 -24.98 5.86 0.06
N ILE A 398 -23.67 5.63 0.04
CA ILE A 398 -22.82 5.81 1.23
C ILE A 398 -22.85 7.27 1.68
N PHE A 399 -22.72 8.23 0.77
CA PHE A 399 -22.79 9.65 1.11
C PHE A 399 -24.18 10.08 1.56
N VAL A 400 -25.25 9.50 1.01
CA VAL A 400 -26.63 9.74 1.47
C VAL A 400 -26.81 9.29 2.92
N ASP A 401 -26.32 8.09 3.27
CA ASP A 401 -26.41 7.54 4.62
C ASP A 401 -25.62 8.40 5.63
N GLU A 402 -24.38 8.74 5.26
CA GLU A 402 -23.52 9.60 6.07
C GLU A 402 -24.16 10.99 6.30
N PHE A 403 -24.65 11.60 5.22
CA PHE A 403 -25.31 12.91 5.26
C PHE A 403 -26.58 12.89 6.13
N SER A 404 -27.41 11.85 5.97
CA SER A 404 -28.64 11.67 6.73
C SER A 404 -28.37 11.50 8.22
N THR A 405 -27.35 10.70 8.56
CA THR A 405 -26.89 10.49 9.93
C THR A 405 -26.34 11.77 10.53
N ARG A 406 -25.60 12.58 9.75
CA ARG A 406 -24.93 13.78 10.24
C ARG A 406 -25.89 14.95 10.48
N PHE A 407 -26.83 15.18 9.59
CA PHE A 407 -27.67 16.39 9.63
C PHE A 407 -29.07 16.17 10.18
N VAL A 408 -29.50 14.92 10.46
CA VAL A 408 -30.86 14.57 10.90
C VAL A 408 -31.89 15.33 10.06
N ILE A 409 -32.06 14.86 8.82
CA ILE A 409 -32.83 15.55 7.76
C ILE A 409 -34.32 15.67 8.13
N GLU A 410 -34.81 14.79 9.01
CA GLU A 410 -36.21 14.76 9.43
C GLU A 410 -36.65 16.13 10.00
N ASN A 411 -37.69 16.70 9.39
CA ASN A 411 -38.32 17.98 9.76
C ASN A 411 -37.52 19.26 9.47
N LYS A 412 -36.44 19.22 8.67
CA LYS A 412 -35.72 20.42 8.21
C LYS A 412 -36.10 20.83 6.78
N THR A 413 -36.25 22.12 6.55
CA THR A 413 -36.39 22.71 5.21
C THR A 413 -35.06 22.65 4.44
N SER A 414 -35.12 22.71 3.11
CA SER A 414 -33.94 22.77 2.25
C SER A 414 -32.98 23.93 2.61
N SER A 415 -33.51 25.06 3.07
CA SER A 415 -32.73 26.21 3.51
C SER A 415 -31.98 25.93 4.82
N GLU A 416 -32.65 25.35 5.82
CA GLU A 416 -32.04 25.00 7.10
C GLU A 416 -30.94 23.95 6.94
N ILE A 417 -31.13 22.97 6.04
CA ILE A 417 -30.10 21.97 5.73
C ILE A 417 -28.90 22.64 5.05
N THR A 418 -29.15 23.52 4.07
CA THR A 418 -28.09 24.26 3.38
C THR A 418 -27.28 25.10 4.38
N GLN A 419 -27.96 25.78 5.32
CA GLN A 419 -27.32 26.55 6.37
C GLN A 419 -26.53 25.69 7.35
N ALA A 420 -27.03 24.49 7.67
CA ALA A 420 -26.31 23.54 8.50
C ALA A 420 -25.02 23.08 7.80
N VAL A 421 -25.06 22.72 6.51
CA VAL A 421 -23.86 22.34 5.73
C VAL A 421 -22.86 23.50 5.66
N LEU A 422 -23.34 24.72 5.44
CA LEU A 422 -22.52 25.94 5.38
C LEU A 422 -21.71 26.17 6.66
N THR A 423 -22.28 25.82 7.82
CA THR A 423 -21.69 26.13 9.14
C THR A 423 -21.05 24.91 9.82
N TYR A 424 -21.21 23.72 9.25
CA TYR A 424 -20.93 22.42 9.87
C TYR A 424 -19.48 22.24 10.39
N ASN A 425 -18.46 22.42 9.55
CA ASN A 425 -17.05 22.32 9.94
C ASN A 425 -16.23 23.41 9.23
N ASN A 426 -15.07 23.79 9.81
CA ASN A 426 -14.10 24.70 9.21
C ASN A 426 -12.72 24.57 9.87
N ILE A 427 -11.72 25.19 9.24
CA ILE A 427 -10.33 25.13 9.67
C ILE A 427 -10.07 25.84 11.02
N GLU A 428 -10.87 26.83 11.42
CA GLU A 428 -10.64 27.60 12.66
C GLU A 428 -11.09 26.88 13.92
N THR A 429 -12.24 26.20 13.86
CA THR A 429 -12.91 25.63 15.05
C THR A 429 -12.91 24.12 15.11
N GLY A 430 -12.69 23.43 13.98
CA GLY A 430 -12.81 21.99 13.90
C GLY A 430 -11.51 21.27 13.58
N SER A 431 -11.57 19.95 13.76
CA SER A 431 -10.59 19.01 13.25
C SER A 431 -10.99 18.59 11.83
N PHE A 432 -10.01 18.43 10.94
CA PHE A 432 -10.22 18.00 9.56
C PHE A 432 -9.02 17.22 9.01
N SER A 433 -9.25 16.41 7.98
CA SER A 433 -8.18 15.78 7.19
C SER A 433 -8.21 16.32 5.76
N ILE A 434 -7.06 16.32 5.10
CA ILE A 434 -6.93 16.74 3.69
C ILE A 434 -6.89 15.55 2.73
N TYR A 435 -7.09 14.31 3.19
CA TYR A 435 -6.95 13.13 2.34
C TYR A 435 -8.24 12.71 1.62
N ASN A 436 -9.39 12.80 2.29
CA ASN A 436 -10.73 12.79 1.69
C ASN A 436 -10.96 11.69 0.62
N PHE A 437 -10.39 10.50 0.83
CA PHE A 437 -10.26 9.45 -0.20
C PHE A 437 -11.59 9.09 -0.91
N PRO A 438 -12.72 8.88 -0.21
CA PRO A 438 -13.98 8.48 -0.86
C PRO A 438 -14.52 9.54 -1.81
N VAL A 439 -14.46 10.82 -1.43
CA VAL A 439 -14.94 11.94 -2.25
C VAL A 439 -14.07 12.12 -3.48
N ARG A 440 -12.75 11.95 -3.34
CA ARG A 440 -11.80 12.01 -4.46
C ARG A 440 -11.99 10.86 -5.44
N PHE A 441 -12.19 9.64 -4.94
CA PHE A 441 -12.49 8.50 -5.79
C PHE A 441 -13.82 8.68 -6.55
N PHE A 442 -14.84 9.24 -5.87
CA PHE A 442 -16.10 9.60 -6.50
C PHE A 442 -15.89 10.66 -7.60
N SER A 443 -15.17 11.75 -7.32
CA SER A 443 -15.02 12.86 -8.25
C SER A 443 -14.28 12.44 -9.52
N ASP A 444 -13.25 11.60 -9.39
CA ASP A 444 -12.52 11.03 -10.53
C ASP A 444 -13.43 10.20 -11.44
N ILE A 445 -14.20 9.26 -10.89
CA ILE A 445 -15.08 8.41 -11.72
C ILE A 445 -16.24 9.25 -12.28
N PHE A 446 -16.85 10.11 -11.47
CA PHE A 446 -18.03 10.88 -11.84
C PHE A 446 -17.75 11.85 -12.99
N MET A 447 -16.61 12.54 -12.95
CA MET A 447 -16.24 13.48 -14.00
C MET A 447 -15.95 12.77 -15.34
N GLU A 448 -15.38 11.57 -15.32
CA GLU A 448 -15.18 10.78 -16.56
C GLU A 448 -16.51 10.37 -17.17
N LEU A 449 -17.45 9.90 -16.33
CA LEU A 449 -18.77 9.50 -16.77
C LEU A 449 -19.54 10.66 -17.42
N CYS A 450 -19.45 11.85 -16.81
CA CYS A 450 -20.06 13.07 -17.34
C CYS A 450 -19.41 13.49 -18.66
N SER A 451 -18.07 13.53 -18.71
CA SER A 451 -17.30 13.98 -19.88
C SER A 451 -17.55 13.11 -21.10
N ASN A 452 -17.69 11.80 -20.90
CA ASN A 452 -17.96 10.83 -21.94
C ASN A 452 -19.47 10.59 -22.20
N GLN A 453 -20.37 11.25 -21.46
CA GLN A 453 -21.83 11.10 -21.59
C GLN A 453 -22.30 9.64 -21.41
N ILE A 454 -21.68 8.92 -20.47
CA ILE A 454 -21.99 7.51 -20.16
C ILE A 454 -22.60 7.32 -18.76
N LEU A 455 -22.80 8.41 -18.01
CA LEU A 455 -23.56 8.41 -16.76
C LEU A 455 -25.03 8.03 -17.03
N GLU A 456 -25.59 7.13 -16.24
CA GLU A 456 -26.98 6.76 -16.35
C GLU A 456 -27.88 7.96 -16.00
N LYS A 457 -28.86 8.27 -16.87
CA LYS A 457 -29.73 9.43 -16.71
C LYS A 457 -30.49 9.47 -15.38
N SER A 458 -30.88 8.31 -14.86
CA SER A 458 -31.57 8.20 -13.56
C SER A 458 -30.66 8.64 -12.41
N LEU A 459 -29.37 8.29 -12.49
CA LEU A 459 -28.33 8.61 -11.52
C LEU A 459 -27.87 10.06 -11.68
N GLU A 460 -27.72 10.54 -12.91
CA GLU A 460 -27.48 11.95 -13.22
C GLU A 460 -28.55 12.85 -12.58
N ASP A 461 -29.83 12.56 -12.83
CA ASP A 461 -30.95 13.30 -12.24
C ASP A 461 -30.95 13.24 -10.71
N LYS A 462 -30.59 12.08 -10.13
CA LYS A 462 -30.54 11.88 -8.68
C LYS A 462 -29.42 12.70 -8.02
N ILE A 463 -28.23 12.69 -8.62
CA ILE A 463 -27.03 13.37 -8.09
C ILE A 463 -27.16 14.87 -8.27
N LEU A 464 -27.41 15.32 -9.49
CA LEU A 464 -27.32 16.73 -9.87
C LEU A 464 -28.44 17.59 -9.31
N LYS A 465 -29.61 17.00 -9.00
CA LYS A 465 -30.75 17.72 -8.41
C LYS A 465 -30.65 17.85 -6.89
N ASN A 466 -29.72 17.16 -6.24
CA ASN A 466 -29.55 17.22 -4.78
C ASN A 466 -28.44 18.20 -4.39
N SER A 467 -28.76 19.49 -4.44
CA SER A 467 -27.80 20.56 -4.15
C SER A 467 -27.21 20.47 -2.74
N GLN A 468 -27.98 20.05 -1.74
CA GLN A 468 -27.50 19.95 -0.35
C GLN A 468 -26.44 18.86 -0.19
N LEU A 469 -26.65 17.69 -0.79
CA LEU A 469 -25.68 16.60 -0.74
C LEU A 469 -24.44 16.93 -1.57
N LEU A 470 -24.58 17.59 -2.72
CA LEU A 470 -23.44 18.09 -3.49
C LEU A 470 -22.59 19.08 -2.68
N LEU A 471 -23.22 20.02 -1.96
CA LEU A 471 -22.52 20.93 -1.05
C LEU A 471 -21.79 20.17 0.07
N TYR A 472 -22.42 19.15 0.64
CA TYR A 472 -21.79 18.30 1.67
C TYR A 472 -20.58 17.55 1.12
N MET A 473 -20.71 16.89 -0.03
CA MET A 473 -19.62 16.17 -0.69
C MET A 473 -18.49 17.11 -1.12
N GLY A 474 -18.80 18.35 -1.50
CA GLY A 474 -17.81 19.36 -1.86
C GLY A 474 -17.09 19.97 -0.65
N LEU A 475 -17.65 19.89 0.55
CA LEU A 475 -17.12 20.53 1.75
C LEU A 475 -15.68 20.11 2.10
N PRO A 476 -15.28 18.83 2.06
CA PRO A 476 -13.90 18.43 2.34
C PRO A 476 -12.87 19.02 1.36
N ALA A 477 -13.23 19.15 0.08
CA ALA A 477 -12.41 19.81 -0.93
C ALA A 477 -12.25 21.31 -0.62
N ILE A 478 -13.35 21.99 -0.26
CA ILE A 478 -13.27 23.42 0.11
C ILE A 478 -12.47 23.63 1.41
N ILE A 479 -12.58 22.74 2.39
CA ILE A 479 -11.77 22.79 3.63
C ILE A 479 -10.28 22.65 3.29
N SER A 480 -9.92 21.72 2.39
CA SER A 480 -8.54 21.51 1.95
C SER A 480 -7.97 22.75 1.23
N LEU A 481 -8.76 23.36 0.33
CA LEU A 481 -8.41 24.63 -0.32
C LEU A 481 -8.31 25.79 0.67
N SER A 482 -9.24 25.88 1.64
CA SER A 482 -9.24 26.89 2.69
C SER A 482 -7.98 26.80 3.54
N PHE A 483 -7.63 25.60 4.00
CA PHE A 483 -6.41 25.34 4.75
C PHE A 483 -5.17 25.79 3.97
N PHE A 484 -5.08 25.43 2.70
CA PHE A 484 -3.96 25.80 1.85
C PHE A 484 -3.82 27.33 1.68
N ILE A 485 -4.91 28.02 1.33
CA ILE A 485 -4.91 29.49 1.15
C ILE A 485 -4.50 30.18 2.45
N ASN A 486 -5.09 29.78 3.58
CA ASN A 486 -4.79 30.38 4.88
C ASN A 486 -3.38 29.99 5.39
N PHE A 487 -2.79 28.89 4.92
CA PHE A 487 -1.39 28.56 5.17
C PHE A 487 -0.43 29.43 4.36
N GLN A 488 -0.74 29.73 3.11
CA GLN A 488 0.07 30.64 2.30
C GLN A 488 0.03 32.07 2.85
N ALA A 489 -1.09 32.49 3.42
CA ALA A 489 -1.28 33.85 3.92
C ALA A 489 -0.68 34.11 5.32
N ASP A 490 0.00 33.12 5.93
CA ASP A 490 0.72 33.11 7.23
C ASP A 490 -0.04 32.67 8.50
N PRO A 491 -1.37 32.79 8.68
CA PRO A 491 -2.06 32.41 9.92
C PRO A 491 -1.79 30.99 10.42
N TRP A 492 -1.52 30.05 9.51
CA TRP A 492 -1.25 28.66 9.87
C TRP A 492 0.23 28.28 9.94
N ARG A 493 1.13 29.06 9.33
CA ARG A 493 2.58 28.78 9.42
C ARG A 493 3.09 28.84 10.86
N ARG A 494 2.41 29.62 11.70
CA ARG A 494 2.73 29.80 13.12
C ARG A 494 2.14 28.71 14.03
N ASN A 495 1.32 27.79 13.51
CA ASN A 495 0.70 26.73 14.34
C ASN A 495 1.70 25.63 14.72
N SER A 496 2.53 25.18 13.78
CA SER A 496 3.60 24.21 14.03
C SER A 496 4.55 24.18 12.82
N ASP A 497 5.86 24.11 13.08
CA ASP A 497 6.88 23.99 12.05
C ASP A 497 6.73 22.69 11.24
N SER A 498 6.23 21.62 11.86
CA SER A 498 6.08 20.32 11.21
C SER A 498 4.87 20.25 10.27
N LEU A 499 3.89 21.16 10.42
CA LEU A 499 2.74 21.26 9.51
C LEU A 499 3.12 21.67 8.09
N VAL A 500 4.31 22.22 7.86
CA VAL A 500 4.76 22.66 6.52
C VAL A 500 4.76 21.52 5.50
N HIS A 501 4.96 20.27 5.94
CA HIS A 501 5.03 19.10 5.06
C HIS A 501 3.69 18.79 4.39
N ILE A 502 2.56 19.08 5.05
CA ILE A 502 1.21 18.76 4.55
C ILE A 502 0.83 19.65 3.34
N PRO A 503 0.89 21.00 3.41
CA PRO A 503 0.63 21.88 2.26
C PRO A 503 1.65 21.73 1.13
N ILE A 504 2.91 21.41 1.44
CA ILE A 504 3.91 21.13 0.41
C ILE A 504 3.43 19.95 -0.44
N CYS A 505 2.99 18.86 0.18
CA CYS A 505 2.48 17.71 -0.57
C CYS A 505 1.30 18.11 -1.46
N TYR A 506 0.33 18.87 -0.94
CA TYR A 506 -0.89 19.24 -1.65
C TYR A 506 -0.69 19.83 -3.07
N HIS A 507 0.40 20.58 -3.33
CA HIS A 507 0.72 21.13 -4.66
C HIS A 507 2.03 20.62 -5.30
N THR A 508 2.79 19.74 -4.65
CA THR A 508 4.03 19.22 -5.25
C THR A 508 3.71 18.19 -6.32
N TRP A 509 4.47 18.20 -7.43
CA TRP A 509 4.30 17.33 -8.60
C TRP A 509 4.77 15.87 -8.40
N PRO A 510 4.40 15.21 -7.31
CA PRO A 510 3.71 13.95 -7.60
C PRO A 510 2.39 13.80 -6.88
N PHE A 511 1.98 14.73 -6.02
CA PHE A 511 0.78 14.58 -5.20
C PHE A 511 -0.33 15.55 -5.57
N ALA A 512 -0.01 16.63 -6.28
CA ALA A 512 -1.01 17.60 -6.75
C ALA A 512 -2.12 16.94 -7.59
N HIS A 513 -1.76 16.00 -8.46
CA HIS A 513 -2.73 15.22 -9.23
C HIS A 513 -3.51 14.17 -8.42
N TYR A 514 -3.16 13.99 -7.15
CA TYR A 514 -3.80 13.04 -6.23
C TYR A 514 -4.62 13.73 -5.14
N LEU A 515 -4.32 15.01 -4.85
CA LEU A 515 -4.96 15.78 -3.79
C LEU A 515 -5.71 16.97 -4.38
N PHE A 516 -4.96 17.89 -5.01
CA PHE A 516 -5.48 19.16 -5.48
C PHE A 516 -6.39 19.02 -6.71
N GLU A 517 -6.05 18.17 -7.69
CA GLU A 517 -6.85 18.06 -8.93
C GLU A 517 -8.26 17.51 -8.68
N GLN A 518 -8.42 16.54 -7.79
CA GLN A 518 -9.72 16.00 -7.39
C GLN A 518 -10.57 17.03 -6.64
N ASP A 519 -9.93 17.83 -5.79
CA ASP A 519 -10.60 18.91 -5.05
C ASP A 519 -11.01 20.05 -6.01
N PHE A 520 -10.19 20.31 -7.03
CA PHE A 520 -10.51 21.22 -8.13
C PHE A 520 -11.65 20.71 -9.01
N ASN A 521 -11.70 19.40 -9.29
CA ASN A 521 -12.82 18.77 -9.99
C ASN A 521 -14.13 18.91 -9.18
N MET A 522 -14.07 18.72 -7.87
CA MET A 522 -15.22 18.97 -6.99
C MET A 522 -15.65 20.45 -7.03
N LEU A 523 -14.70 21.39 -7.06
CA LEU A 523 -15.02 22.81 -7.25
C LEU A 523 -15.75 23.08 -8.58
N GLN A 524 -15.33 22.44 -9.68
CA GLN A 524 -15.99 22.54 -10.98
C GLN A 524 -17.40 21.95 -10.97
N ILE A 525 -17.61 20.80 -10.31
CA ILE A 525 -18.94 20.20 -10.12
C ILE A 525 -19.86 21.17 -9.37
N LEU A 526 -19.38 21.78 -8.29
CA LEU A 526 -20.17 22.75 -7.52
C LEU A 526 -20.55 23.97 -8.37
N ILE A 527 -19.60 24.54 -9.12
CA ILE A 527 -19.86 25.70 -9.99
C ILE A 527 -20.90 25.37 -11.08
N ALA A 528 -20.87 24.15 -11.61
CA ALA A 528 -21.77 23.73 -12.69
C ALA A 528 -23.21 23.51 -12.22
N TYR A 529 -23.41 23.04 -10.98
CA TYR A 529 -24.71 22.50 -10.53
C TYR A 529 -25.32 23.15 -9.29
N ILE A 530 -24.59 24.03 -8.61
CA ILE A 530 -25.13 24.81 -7.49
C ILE A 530 -25.52 26.19 -8.00
N ASP A 531 -26.65 26.70 -7.49
CA ASP A 531 -27.06 28.09 -7.69
C ASP A 531 -25.88 29.05 -7.40
N PRO A 532 -25.54 29.98 -8.32
CA PRO A 532 -24.35 30.81 -8.18
C PRO A 532 -24.27 31.61 -6.87
N GLU A 533 -25.39 32.13 -6.37
CA GLU A 533 -25.42 32.87 -5.10
C GLU A 533 -25.12 31.93 -3.93
N THR A 534 -25.75 30.75 -3.92
CA THR A 534 -25.51 29.72 -2.91
C THR A 534 -24.06 29.22 -2.93
N PHE A 535 -23.51 28.97 -4.13
CA PHE A 535 -22.12 28.53 -4.30
C PHE A 535 -21.12 29.58 -3.81
N ILE A 536 -21.27 30.83 -4.25
CA ILE A 536 -20.34 31.90 -3.87
C ILE A 536 -20.39 32.12 -2.35
N ARG A 537 -21.58 32.08 -1.74
CA ARG A 537 -21.73 32.14 -0.29
C ARG A 537 -21.05 30.97 0.40
N PHE A 538 -21.26 29.74 -0.10
CA PHE A 538 -20.62 28.54 0.43
C PHE A 538 -19.10 28.62 0.37
N PHE A 539 -18.55 28.99 -0.78
CA PHE A 539 -17.11 29.07 -0.96
C PHE A 539 -16.50 30.16 -0.10
N THR A 540 -17.09 31.36 -0.08
CA THR A 540 -16.60 32.51 0.72
C THR A 540 -16.57 32.18 2.22
N LEU A 541 -17.68 31.67 2.77
CA LEU A 541 -17.78 31.36 4.21
C LEU A 541 -16.87 30.19 4.65
N ASN A 542 -16.43 29.33 3.73
CA ASN A 542 -15.53 28.22 4.03
C ASN A 542 -14.06 28.57 3.78
N ILE A 543 -13.74 29.40 2.78
CA ILE A 543 -12.39 29.93 2.55
C ILE A 543 -12.00 30.97 3.60
N TYR A 544 -12.97 31.77 4.07
CA TYR A 544 -12.75 32.79 5.10
C TYR A 544 -13.71 32.61 6.29
N PRO A 545 -13.52 31.54 7.10
CA PRO A 545 -14.45 31.16 8.17
C PRO A 545 -14.59 32.20 9.29
N GLN A 546 -13.66 33.14 9.42
CA GLN A 546 -13.71 34.21 10.42
C GLN A 546 -14.93 35.12 10.23
N GLN A 547 -15.46 35.23 9.00
CA GLN A 547 -16.70 35.96 8.72
C GLN A 547 -17.98 35.25 9.18
N ARG A 548 -17.92 33.94 9.50
CA ARG A 548 -19.12 33.22 10.01
C ARG A 548 -19.62 33.77 11.34
N ALA A 549 -18.74 34.34 12.16
CA ALA A 549 -19.10 34.94 13.44
C ALA A 549 -19.81 36.30 13.28
N GLU A 550 -19.64 36.96 12.13
CA GLU A 550 -20.12 38.31 11.84
C GLU A 550 -21.38 38.32 10.95
N THR A 551 -21.88 37.14 10.56
CA THR A 551 -22.93 37.02 9.55
C THR A 551 -24.15 36.26 10.08
N ASP A 552 -25.28 36.97 10.20
CA ASP A 552 -26.60 36.33 10.31
C ASP A 552 -27.00 35.71 8.96
N ALA A 553 -27.73 34.61 9.01
CA ALA A 553 -27.97 33.65 7.91
C ALA A 553 -28.72 34.19 6.65
N ILE A 554 -28.97 35.50 6.54
CA ILE A 554 -29.87 36.11 5.54
C ILE A 554 -29.18 37.25 4.76
N ILE A 555 -27.87 37.42 4.89
CA ILE A 555 -27.15 38.51 4.23
C ILE A 555 -26.86 38.15 2.75
N PRO A 556 -27.32 38.96 1.76
CA PRO A 556 -26.98 38.78 0.35
C PRO A 556 -25.47 38.86 0.10
N PHE A 557 -24.98 38.23 -0.98
CA PHE A 557 -23.54 38.26 -1.29
C PHE A 557 -22.98 39.69 -1.44
N SER A 558 -23.77 40.63 -1.96
CA SER A 558 -23.37 42.05 -2.07
C SER A 558 -22.95 42.63 -0.73
N ASP A 559 -23.60 42.21 0.34
CA ASP A 559 -23.44 42.75 1.68
C ASP A 559 -22.32 41.99 2.43
N LEU A 560 -22.14 40.69 2.15
CA LEU A 560 -20.96 39.91 2.54
C LEU A 560 -19.66 40.48 1.95
N ALA A 561 -19.69 40.86 0.67
CA ALA A 561 -18.57 41.49 -0.01
C ALA A 561 -18.24 42.88 0.57
N CYS A 562 -19.24 43.63 1.02
CA CYS A 562 -19.03 44.90 1.73
C CYS A 562 -18.43 44.70 3.13
N LEU A 563 -18.91 43.71 3.91
CA LEU A 563 -18.35 43.36 5.23
C LEU A 563 -16.88 42.90 5.15
N ALA A 564 -16.49 42.30 4.01
CA ALA A 564 -15.10 41.95 3.72
C ALA A 564 -14.16 43.16 3.59
N VAL A 565 -14.69 44.30 3.16
CA VAL A 565 -13.92 45.54 2.90
C VAL A 565 -13.87 46.45 4.14
N GLU A 566 -14.84 46.37 5.06
CA GLU A 566 -15.01 47.37 6.13
C GLU A 566 -14.34 47.03 7.48
N SER A 567 -13.73 45.85 7.65
CA SER A 567 -13.29 45.36 8.97
C SER A 567 -11.77 45.50 9.23
N ASN A 568 -11.42 46.22 10.31
CA ASN A 568 -10.11 46.43 10.97
C ASN A 568 -8.80 46.33 10.14
N ILE A 569 -8.05 47.43 10.16
CA ILE A 569 -6.82 47.72 9.37
C ILE A 569 -5.76 46.61 9.46
N ASP A 570 -5.60 45.95 10.61
CA ASP A 570 -4.54 44.93 10.84
C ASP A 570 -4.77 43.59 10.11
N ASN A 571 -6.02 43.27 9.70
CA ASN A 571 -6.36 42.04 8.96
C ASN A 571 -6.66 42.26 7.47
N THR A 572 -6.55 43.50 6.97
CA THR A 572 -6.93 43.88 5.60
C THR A 572 -6.10 43.15 4.54
N LEU A 573 -4.77 43.05 4.73
CA LEU A 573 -3.88 42.40 3.77
C LEU A 573 -4.13 40.89 3.69
N LEU A 574 -4.40 40.24 4.82
CA LEU A 574 -4.75 38.82 4.88
C LEU A 574 -6.06 38.56 4.12
N LYS A 575 -7.07 39.42 4.32
CA LYS A 575 -8.34 39.35 3.60
C LYS A 575 -8.14 39.50 2.10
N GLU A 576 -7.42 40.54 1.66
CA GLU A 576 -7.15 40.77 0.23
C GLU A 576 -6.50 39.55 -0.43
N VAL A 577 -5.50 38.94 0.21
CA VAL A 577 -4.83 37.74 -0.30
C VAL A 577 -5.79 36.55 -0.39
N VAL A 578 -6.58 36.28 0.66
CA VAL A 578 -7.53 35.16 0.70
C VAL A 578 -8.60 35.33 -0.39
N TYR A 579 -9.17 36.52 -0.52
CA TYR A 579 -10.16 36.85 -1.56
C TYR A 579 -9.58 36.78 -2.97
N GLU A 580 -8.35 37.26 -3.17
CA GLU A 580 -7.66 37.16 -4.46
C GLU A 580 -7.46 35.68 -4.85
N GLN A 581 -7.00 34.82 -3.93
CA GLN A 581 -6.87 33.38 -4.22
C GLN A 581 -8.21 32.71 -4.49
N MET A 582 -9.26 33.07 -3.76
CA MET A 582 -10.62 32.58 -4.00
C MET A 582 -11.07 32.89 -5.44
N LEU A 583 -10.91 34.15 -5.88
CA LEU A 583 -11.26 34.57 -7.24
C LEU A 583 -10.40 33.87 -8.29
N ARG A 584 -9.12 33.62 -8.01
CA ARG A 584 -8.24 32.84 -8.90
C ARG A 584 -8.72 31.41 -9.06
N PHE A 585 -9.18 30.75 -7.99
CA PHE A 585 -9.74 29.40 -8.08
C PHE A 585 -11.03 29.37 -8.90
N ILE A 586 -11.93 30.34 -8.71
CA ILE A 586 -13.16 30.44 -9.52
C ILE A 586 -12.81 30.68 -11.00
N TYR A 587 -11.90 31.63 -11.28
CA TYR A 587 -11.45 31.92 -12.63
C TYR A 587 -10.82 30.69 -13.29
N ALA A 588 -9.92 30.00 -12.60
CA ALA A 588 -9.28 28.78 -13.09
C ALA A 588 -10.34 27.70 -13.36
N ALA A 589 -11.25 27.44 -12.42
CA ALA A 589 -12.30 26.43 -12.57
C ALA A 589 -13.23 26.70 -13.77
N LEU A 590 -13.49 27.97 -14.09
CA LEU A 590 -14.30 28.37 -15.25
C LEU A 590 -13.53 28.33 -16.59
N THR A 591 -12.22 28.56 -16.57
CA THR A 591 -11.41 28.71 -17.79
C THR A 591 -10.63 27.46 -18.19
N GLU A 592 -10.35 26.58 -17.23
CA GLU A 592 -9.59 25.36 -17.45
C GLU A 592 -10.51 24.17 -17.74
N ARG A 593 -10.11 23.34 -18.71
CA ARG A 593 -10.77 22.07 -18.95
C ARG A 593 -10.28 21.01 -17.97
N HIS A 594 -11.19 20.12 -17.64
CA HIS A 594 -10.96 18.92 -16.87
C HIS A 594 -10.00 17.95 -17.60
N PHE A 595 -9.17 17.23 -16.83
CA PHE A 595 -8.28 16.18 -17.33
C PHE A 595 -8.46 14.93 -16.45
N ILE A 596 -8.81 13.80 -17.07
CA ILE A 596 -8.69 12.48 -16.45
C ILE A 596 -7.72 11.63 -17.25
N GLY A 597 -6.94 10.84 -16.53
CA GLY A 597 -6.10 9.81 -17.10
C GLY A 597 -4.69 10.26 -17.49
N GLU A 598 -3.96 9.32 -18.10
CA GLU A 598 -2.56 9.46 -18.45
C GLU A 598 -2.41 10.48 -19.59
N VAL A 599 -2.19 11.75 -19.23
CA VAL A 599 -1.69 12.74 -20.18
C VAL A 599 -0.35 12.19 -20.68
N ALA A 600 -0.20 12.01 -22.00
CA ALA A 600 0.99 11.44 -22.64
C ALA A 600 2.32 12.11 -22.20
N SER A 601 2.23 13.28 -21.55
CA SER A 601 3.27 13.93 -20.77
C SER A 601 2.66 14.74 -19.61
N SER A 602 2.08 14.09 -18.59
CA SER A 602 1.52 14.76 -17.39
C SER A 602 2.50 15.73 -16.76
N GLN A 603 3.78 15.39 -16.75
CA GLN A 603 4.89 16.28 -16.34
C GLN A 603 4.94 17.57 -17.16
N TYR A 604 4.96 17.48 -18.48
CA TYR A 604 5.03 18.66 -19.34
C TYR A 604 3.78 19.54 -19.22
N THR A 605 2.60 18.95 -19.10
CA THR A 605 1.35 19.69 -18.95
C THR A 605 1.27 20.36 -17.58
N TYR A 606 1.72 19.69 -16.51
CA TYR A 606 1.79 20.26 -15.17
C TYR A 606 2.85 21.35 -15.08
N THR A 607 4.06 21.12 -15.59
CA THR A 607 5.09 22.16 -15.69
C THR A 607 4.61 23.33 -16.54
N LYS A 608 3.85 23.09 -17.62
CA LYS A 608 3.21 24.16 -18.40
C LYS A 608 2.15 24.91 -17.59
N ARG A 609 1.33 24.22 -16.79
CA ARG A 609 0.37 24.83 -15.85
C ARG A 609 1.09 25.63 -14.78
N GLU A 610 2.06 25.07 -14.06
CA GLU A 610 2.89 25.77 -13.09
C GLU A 610 3.63 26.95 -13.71
N MET A 611 4.10 26.85 -14.96
CA MET A 611 4.66 27.98 -15.69
C MET A 611 3.59 29.02 -15.98
N ILE A 612 2.40 28.66 -16.45
CA ILE A 612 1.31 29.62 -16.70
C ILE A 612 0.89 30.30 -15.39
N HIS A 613 0.63 29.55 -14.33
CA HIS A 613 0.26 30.10 -13.02
C HIS A 613 1.42 30.84 -12.34
N GLY A 614 2.66 30.40 -12.55
CA GLY A 614 3.90 31.00 -12.07
C GLY A 614 4.41 32.18 -12.90
N LEU A 615 3.86 32.38 -14.10
CA LEU A 615 3.94 33.62 -14.88
C LEU A 615 2.88 34.65 -14.43
N PHE A 616 1.92 34.23 -13.60
CA PHE A 616 0.83 35.04 -13.05
C PHE A 616 0.88 35.38 -11.53
N PRO A 617 1.98 35.23 -10.75
CA PRO A 617 2.03 35.79 -9.41
C PRO A 617 2.70 37.17 -9.44
N PHE A 618 2.03 38.10 -8.76
CA PHE A 618 2.34 39.51 -8.55
C PHE A 618 1.91 40.42 -9.70
N SER A 619 0.97 41.30 -9.37
CA SER A 619 0.66 42.56 -10.03
C SER A 619 1.92 43.42 -10.22
N GLN A 620 2.82 43.02 -11.11
CA GLN A 620 3.98 43.80 -11.46
C GLN A 620 3.58 44.85 -12.50
N SER A 621 3.81 46.13 -12.18
CA SER A 621 3.63 47.20 -13.16
C SER A 621 4.39 46.90 -14.45
N ARG A 622 3.84 47.29 -15.61
CA ARG A 622 4.42 47.11 -16.96
C ARG A 622 5.92 47.47 -17.06
N LYS A 623 6.42 48.33 -16.15
CA LYS A 623 7.80 48.78 -16.04
C LYS A 623 8.76 47.72 -15.48
N ALA A 624 8.28 46.77 -14.67
CA ALA A 624 9.08 45.68 -14.10
C ALA A 624 9.28 44.52 -15.08
N LEU A 625 8.26 44.23 -15.92
CA LEU A 625 8.34 43.27 -17.01
C LEU A 625 9.41 43.63 -18.05
N LEU A 626 9.54 44.92 -18.39
CA LEU A 626 10.55 45.40 -19.35
C LEU A 626 12.00 45.30 -18.84
N LYS A 627 12.21 45.19 -17.51
CA LYS A 627 13.55 45.01 -16.93
C LYS A 627 14.03 43.57 -16.93
N LYS A 628 13.13 42.57 -16.84
CA LYS A 628 13.50 41.14 -16.84
C LYS A 628 13.87 40.62 -18.23
N ASN A 629 13.31 41.19 -19.31
CA ASN A 629 13.60 40.78 -20.69
C ASN A 629 14.99 41.21 -21.22
N VAL A 630 15.84 41.83 -20.39
CA VAL A 630 17.23 42.18 -20.76
C VAL A 630 18.24 41.17 -20.17
N ALA A 631 17.77 40.17 -19.41
CA ALA A 631 18.63 39.18 -18.76
C ALA A 631 18.18 37.72 -19.00
N LEU A 632 17.64 37.44 -20.19
CA LEU A 632 17.55 36.09 -20.76
C LEU A 632 18.32 36.06 -22.08
#